data_AF-A0A9Q4G7L9-F1
#
_entry.id   AF-A0A9Q4G7L9-F1
#
_cell.length_a   1.000
_cell.length_b   1.000
_cell.length_c   1.000
_cell.angle_alpha   90.00
_cell.angle_beta   90.00
_cell.angle_gamma   90.00
#
_symmetry.space_group_name_H-M   'P 1'
#
loop_
_entity.id
_entity.type
_entity.pdbx_description
1 polymer ?
#
loop_
_entity_poly.entity_id
_entity_poly.type
_entity_poly.pdbx_seq_one_letter_code
_entity_poly.pdbx_strand_id
1 'polypeptide(L)'
;MHYCNSCIFISSFSYSISYHNQSVFDLEKTPESKINIGKWALVIEKEYNPSIDIQFYQKKLQGMAQEINKMLAGRTKDMDKFLAVKTFLYEPGPWNNYKPFSYDLNDPLGNILDRQLISSYIDTRKGNCVSMPTLFLTLMELVDPKVNFCAIKAPLHLFCRLKDRQTGDVWNVETTNGGNPARKQWYIDLQRLVIR
;
A
#
# COMPACT_ATOMS: atom_id res chain seq x y z
N MET A 1 -9.74 37.61 -50.48
CA MET A 1 -10.05 36.20 -50.81
C MET A 1 -8.71 35.56 -51.18
N HIS A 2 -8.12 34.60 -50.48
CA HIS A 2 -8.66 33.43 -49.78
C HIS A 2 -7.77 33.10 -48.56
N TYR A 3 -8.40 32.81 -47.41
CA TYR A 3 -7.75 32.10 -46.31
C TYR A 3 -7.99 30.61 -46.51
N CYS A 4 -6.90 29.83 -46.60
CA CYS A 4 -6.95 28.37 -46.63
C CYS A 4 -6.97 27.87 -45.18
N ASN A 5 -8.12 27.33 -44.77
CA ASN A 5 -8.30 26.63 -43.49
C ASN A 5 -7.65 25.25 -43.57
N SER A 6 -6.53 25.06 -42.89
CA SER A 6 -6.07 23.73 -42.48
C SER A 6 -6.09 23.66 -40.96
N CYS A 7 -7.28 23.30 -40.44
CA CYS A 7 -7.42 22.77 -39.09
C CYS A 7 -6.65 21.45 -39.00
N ILE A 8 -5.50 21.47 -38.34
CA ILE A 8 -4.86 20.25 -37.88
C ILE A 8 -5.71 19.73 -36.72
N PHE A 9 -6.53 18.71 -37.00
CA PHE A 9 -7.11 17.84 -35.99
C PHE A 9 -5.97 17.14 -35.25
N ILE A 10 -5.58 17.67 -34.09
CA ILE A 10 -4.89 16.86 -33.09
C ILE A 10 -6.00 16.04 -32.42
N SER A 11 -6.18 14.80 -32.88
CA SER A 11 -6.96 13.82 -32.13
C SER A 11 -6.20 13.52 -30.83
N SER A 12 -6.50 14.27 -29.77
CA SER A 12 -6.15 13.88 -28.41
C SER A 12 -6.95 12.62 -28.09
N PHE A 13 -6.35 11.46 -28.34
CA PHE A 13 -6.83 10.17 -27.86
C PHE A 13 -6.57 10.11 -26.35
N SER A 14 -7.37 10.86 -25.58
CA SER A 14 -7.39 10.79 -24.13
C SER A 14 -8.40 9.73 -23.73
N TYR A 15 -8.07 8.45 -23.94
CA TYR A 15 -8.90 7.36 -23.41
C TYR A 15 -8.61 7.21 -21.92
N SER A 16 -9.06 8.16 -21.11
CA SER A 16 -9.02 8.06 -19.65
C SER A 16 -10.14 7.13 -19.21
N ILE A 17 -9.84 5.85 -18.95
CA ILE A 17 -10.81 4.95 -18.32
C ILE A 17 -11.00 5.45 -16.88
N SER A 18 -12.23 5.82 -16.55
CA SER A 18 -12.60 6.24 -15.20
C SER A 18 -13.09 5.03 -14.43
N TYR A 19 -12.37 4.63 -13.39
CA TYR A 19 -12.79 3.57 -12.48
C TYR A 19 -13.39 4.21 -11.23
N HIS A 20 -14.72 4.19 -11.12
CA HIS A 20 -15.46 4.90 -10.05
C HIS A 20 -15.09 6.38 -9.94
N ASN A 21 -15.22 7.11 -11.06
CA ASN A 21 -14.97 8.55 -11.19
C ASN A 21 -13.52 8.99 -10.95
N GLN A 22 -12.54 8.09 -11.03
CA GLN A 22 -11.11 8.42 -10.97
C GLN A 22 -10.32 7.56 -11.97
N SER A 23 -9.49 8.22 -12.77
CA SER A 23 -8.42 7.61 -13.57
C SER A 23 -7.08 7.69 -12.83
N VAL A 24 -6.05 6.99 -13.31
CA VAL A 24 -4.69 7.11 -12.77
C VAL A 24 -4.16 8.56 -12.82
N PHE A 25 -4.58 9.34 -13.81
CA PHE A 25 -4.21 10.76 -13.96
C PHE A 25 -4.92 11.69 -12.97
N ASP A 26 -6.06 11.27 -12.40
CA ASP A 26 -6.74 12.02 -11.35
C ASP A 26 -6.07 11.84 -9.99
N LEU A 27 -5.29 10.76 -9.82
CA LEU A 27 -4.51 10.51 -8.61
C LEU A 27 -3.43 11.59 -8.42
N GLU A 28 -2.69 11.93 -9.48
CA GLU A 28 -1.63 12.95 -9.45
C GLU A 28 -2.13 14.32 -8.97
N LYS A 29 -3.38 14.66 -9.31
CA LYS A 29 -4.00 15.96 -8.98
C LYS A 29 -4.65 15.98 -7.60
N THR A 30 -4.71 14.85 -6.91
CA THR A 30 -5.38 14.75 -5.62
C THR A 30 -4.48 15.32 -4.52
N PRO A 31 -4.97 16.28 -3.71
CA PRO A 31 -4.21 16.80 -2.57
C PRO A 31 -3.83 15.67 -1.61
N GLU A 32 -2.65 15.76 -0.98
CA GLU A 32 -2.16 14.74 -0.04
C GLU A 32 -3.19 14.40 1.06
N SER A 33 -3.91 15.41 1.56
CA SER A 33 -4.96 15.25 2.57
C SER A 33 -6.22 14.50 2.10
N LYS A 34 -6.34 14.23 0.80
CA LYS A 34 -7.45 13.49 0.18
C LYS A 34 -7.01 12.15 -0.42
N ILE A 35 -5.74 11.78 -0.25
CA ILE A 35 -5.23 10.48 -0.68
C ILE A 35 -5.96 9.39 0.12
N ASN A 36 -6.29 8.30 -0.57
CA ASN A 36 -6.75 7.07 0.05
C ASN A 36 -5.89 5.95 -0.53
N ILE A 37 -4.94 5.47 0.25
CA ILE A 37 -3.86 4.58 -0.21
C ILE A 37 -4.45 3.29 -0.80
N GLY A 38 -5.43 2.70 -0.11
CA GLY A 38 -6.07 1.46 -0.57
C GLY A 38 -6.83 1.63 -1.88
N LYS A 39 -7.59 2.73 -2.04
CA LYS A 39 -8.29 3.02 -3.29
C LYS A 39 -7.31 3.28 -4.44
N TRP A 40 -6.24 4.02 -4.18
CA TRP A 40 -5.24 4.33 -5.21
C TRP A 40 -4.55 3.07 -5.70
N ALA A 41 -4.12 2.19 -4.79
CA ALA A 41 -3.56 0.90 -5.14
C ALA A 41 -4.51 0.11 -6.06
N LEU A 42 -5.79 -0.01 -5.69
CA LEU A 42 -6.78 -0.73 -6.48
C LEU A 42 -7.08 -0.09 -7.84
N VAL A 43 -7.04 1.25 -7.96
CA VAL A 43 -7.19 1.94 -9.25
C VAL A 43 -6.00 1.67 -10.17
N ILE A 44 -4.78 1.69 -9.63
CA ILE A 44 -3.56 1.36 -10.38
C ILE A 44 -3.60 -0.11 -10.83
N GLU A 45 -4.01 -1.02 -9.93
CA GLU A 45 -4.16 -2.45 -10.27
C GLU A 45 -5.20 -2.70 -11.34
N LYS A 46 -6.30 -1.95 -11.33
CA LYS A 46 -7.35 -2.05 -12.34
C LYS A 46 -6.87 -1.64 -13.73
N GLU A 47 -5.97 -0.66 -13.81
CA GLU A 47 -5.35 -0.24 -15.07
C GLU A 47 -4.47 -1.36 -15.66
N TYR A 48 -3.73 -2.06 -14.80
CA TYR A 48 -2.93 -3.21 -15.21
C TYR A 48 -3.78 -4.45 -15.51
N ASN A 49 -4.78 -4.73 -14.65
CA ASN A 49 -5.68 -5.86 -14.73
C ASN A 49 -7.15 -5.38 -14.70
N PRO A 50 -7.79 -5.21 -15.87
CA PRO A 50 -9.18 -4.76 -15.97
C PRO A 50 -10.21 -5.68 -15.31
N SER A 51 -9.86 -6.88 -14.86
CA SER A 51 -10.79 -7.78 -14.15
C SER A 51 -10.97 -7.44 -12.66
N ILE A 52 -10.09 -6.62 -12.07
CA ILE A 52 -10.13 -6.29 -10.62
C ILE A 52 -11.47 -5.65 -10.22
N ASP A 53 -12.13 -6.18 -9.20
CA ASP A 53 -13.32 -5.54 -8.63
C ASP A 53 -12.91 -4.63 -7.46
N ILE A 54 -12.83 -3.33 -7.74
CA ILE A 54 -12.42 -2.33 -6.74
C ILE A 54 -13.36 -2.33 -5.53
N GLN A 55 -14.67 -2.42 -5.73
CA GLN A 55 -15.63 -2.37 -4.62
C GLN A 55 -15.52 -3.60 -3.73
N PHE A 56 -15.30 -4.78 -4.33
CA PHE A 56 -15.08 -6.01 -3.60
C PHE A 56 -13.85 -5.93 -2.69
N TYR A 57 -12.71 -5.47 -3.21
CA TYR A 57 -11.49 -5.35 -2.41
C TYR A 57 -11.58 -4.22 -1.38
N GLN A 58 -12.27 -3.12 -1.68
CA GLN A 58 -12.55 -2.08 -0.68
C GLN A 58 -13.36 -2.62 0.50
N LYS A 59 -14.38 -3.44 0.25
CA LYS A 59 -15.14 -4.11 1.32
C LYS A 59 -14.27 -5.06 2.13
N LYS A 60 -13.37 -5.82 1.49
CA LYS A 60 -12.40 -6.67 2.21
C LYS A 60 -11.50 -5.84 3.12
N LEU A 61 -10.92 -4.75 2.62
CA LEU A 61 -10.06 -3.85 3.39
C LEU A 61 -10.80 -3.24 4.60
N GLN A 62 -12.05 -2.81 4.41
CA GLN A 62 -12.90 -2.33 5.50
C GLN A 62 -13.17 -3.42 6.54
N GLY A 63 -13.46 -4.65 6.11
CA GLY A 63 -13.65 -5.80 7.01
C GLY A 63 -12.38 -6.12 7.83
N MET A 64 -11.20 -6.03 7.22
CA MET A 64 -9.92 -6.17 7.93
C MET A 64 -9.75 -5.08 8.99
N ALA A 65 -9.99 -3.81 8.63
CA ALA A 65 -9.91 -2.70 9.57
C ALA A 65 -10.92 -2.82 10.72
N GLN A 66 -12.12 -3.31 10.47
CA GLN A 66 -13.11 -3.60 11.51
C GLN A 66 -12.59 -4.65 12.51
N GLU A 67 -11.97 -5.73 12.02
CA GLU A 67 -11.39 -6.75 12.89
C GLU A 67 -10.23 -6.21 13.73
N ILE A 68 -9.35 -5.39 13.12
CA ILE A 68 -8.27 -4.70 13.85
C ILE A 68 -8.83 -3.77 14.94
N ASN A 69 -9.91 -3.04 14.65
CA ASN A 69 -10.55 -2.17 15.65
C ASN A 69 -11.13 -2.98 16.83
N LYS A 70 -11.61 -4.21 16.61
CA LYS A 70 -11.99 -5.11 17.71
C LYS A 70 -10.76 -5.52 18.54
N MET A 71 -9.65 -5.87 17.89
CA MET A 71 -8.39 -6.20 18.59
C MET A 71 -7.85 -5.04 19.42
N LEU A 72 -8.08 -3.80 18.99
CA LEU A 72 -7.66 -2.62 19.73
C LEU A 72 -8.40 -2.47 21.06
N ALA A 73 -9.66 -2.91 21.14
CA ALA A 73 -10.49 -2.84 22.35
C ALA A 73 -10.49 -1.43 22.98
N GLY A 74 -10.57 -0.38 22.14
CA GLY A 74 -10.60 1.01 22.57
C GLY A 74 -9.23 1.63 22.88
N ARG A 75 -8.12 0.89 22.75
CA ARG A 75 -6.77 1.47 22.85
C ARG A 75 -6.53 2.52 21.77
N THR A 76 -5.94 3.65 22.15
CA THR A 76 -5.85 4.85 21.29
C THR A 76 -4.43 5.26 20.92
N LYS A 77 -3.38 4.67 21.52
CA LYS A 77 -2.00 5.02 21.21
C LYS A 77 -1.61 4.52 19.82
N ASP A 78 -0.70 5.23 19.16
CA ASP A 78 -0.24 4.90 17.81
C ASP A 78 0.50 3.56 17.80
N MET A 79 1.29 3.29 18.84
CA MET A 79 1.93 1.98 19.00
C MET A 79 0.92 0.84 19.21
N ASP A 80 -0.19 1.07 19.91
CA ASP A 80 -1.24 0.05 20.05
C ASP A 80 -1.87 -0.27 18.69
N LYS A 81 -2.18 0.75 17.88
CA LYS A 81 -2.70 0.62 16.50
C LYS A 81 -1.74 -0.14 15.61
N PHE A 82 -0.46 0.26 15.64
CA PHE A 82 0.60 -0.40 14.90
C PHE A 82 0.71 -1.89 15.28
N LEU A 83 0.74 -2.20 16.58
CA LEU A 83 0.83 -3.59 17.05
C LEU A 83 -0.42 -4.40 16.69
N ALA A 84 -1.61 -3.79 16.71
CA ALA A 84 -2.84 -4.46 16.30
C ALA A 84 -2.83 -4.79 14.79
N VAL A 85 -2.42 -3.85 13.93
CA VAL A 85 -2.25 -4.11 12.48
C VAL A 85 -1.19 -5.18 12.23
N LYS A 86 -0.03 -5.08 12.91
CA LYS A 86 1.03 -6.09 12.82
C LYS A 86 0.52 -7.49 13.23
N THR A 87 -0.19 -7.58 14.36
CA THR A 87 -0.75 -8.83 14.87
C THR A 87 -1.76 -9.42 13.89
N PHE A 88 -2.69 -8.60 13.38
CA PHE A 88 -3.69 -9.04 12.41
C PHE A 88 -3.05 -9.68 11.17
N LEU A 89 -2.00 -9.05 10.64
CA LEU A 89 -1.31 -9.49 9.44
C LEU A 89 -0.43 -10.72 9.69
N TYR A 90 0.41 -10.69 10.72
CA TYR A 90 1.57 -11.58 10.79
C TYR A 90 1.51 -12.64 11.87
N GLU A 91 0.56 -12.57 12.81
CA GLU A 91 0.40 -13.59 13.83
C GLU A 91 -0.70 -14.60 13.46
N PRO A 92 -0.52 -15.89 13.77
CA PRO A 92 -1.57 -16.88 13.58
C PRO A 92 -2.67 -16.69 14.64
N GLY A 93 -3.93 -16.69 14.23
CA GLY A 93 -5.06 -16.64 15.16
C GLY A 93 -6.40 -17.01 14.53
N PRO A 94 -7.48 -17.08 15.34
CA PRO A 94 -8.80 -17.47 14.85
C PRO A 94 -9.31 -16.57 13.70
N TRP A 95 -9.01 -15.27 13.73
CA TRP A 95 -9.42 -14.30 12.70
C TRP A 95 -8.82 -14.57 11.32
N ASN A 96 -7.74 -15.35 11.25
CA ASN A 96 -7.09 -15.72 9.99
C ASN A 96 -6.99 -17.23 9.77
N ASN A 97 -7.78 -18.04 10.49
CA ASN A 97 -7.71 -19.51 10.45
C ASN A 97 -6.28 -20.02 10.67
N TYR A 98 -5.51 -19.33 11.52
CA TYR A 98 -4.10 -19.62 11.80
C TYR A 98 -3.20 -19.57 10.54
N LYS A 99 -3.59 -18.81 9.52
CA LYS A 99 -2.84 -18.60 8.27
C LYS A 99 -2.44 -17.12 8.16
N PRO A 100 -1.30 -16.70 8.74
CA PRO A 100 -0.85 -15.32 8.64
C PRO A 100 -0.47 -14.96 7.20
N PHE A 101 -0.42 -13.67 6.93
CA PHE A 101 0.22 -13.13 5.73
C PHE A 101 1.74 -13.34 5.81
N SER A 102 2.40 -13.55 4.68
CA SER A 102 3.85 -13.76 4.66
C SER A 102 4.49 -13.26 3.37
N TYR A 103 5.82 -13.16 3.41
CA TYR A 103 6.62 -12.97 2.21
C TYR A 103 6.42 -14.14 1.22
N ASP A 104 6.43 -13.84 -0.06
CA ASP A 104 6.40 -14.81 -1.14
C ASP A 104 7.83 -15.24 -1.51
N LEU A 105 8.21 -16.41 -1.02
CA LEU A 105 9.52 -17.01 -1.31
C LEU A 105 9.64 -17.55 -2.75
N ASN A 106 8.52 -17.67 -3.48
CA ASN A 106 8.54 -18.12 -4.87
C ASN A 106 8.78 -16.96 -5.86
N ASP A 107 8.82 -15.71 -5.41
CA ASP A 107 9.23 -14.53 -6.18
C ASP A 107 9.93 -13.52 -5.26
N PRO A 108 11.12 -13.88 -4.74
CA PRO A 108 11.78 -13.12 -3.70
C PRO A 108 12.35 -11.79 -4.18
N LEU A 109 12.40 -11.55 -5.49
CA LEU A 109 12.81 -10.28 -6.08
C LEU A 109 11.61 -9.43 -6.52
N GLY A 110 10.38 -9.96 -6.41
CA GLY A 110 9.17 -9.26 -6.83
C GLY A 110 9.11 -9.02 -8.34
N ASN A 111 9.68 -9.90 -9.16
CA ASN A 111 9.72 -9.72 -10.62
C ASN A 111 8.37 -9.98 -11.29
N ILE A 112 7.45 -10.66 -10.61
CA ILE A 112 6.11 -10.96 -11.12
C ILE A 112 5.17 -9.85 -10.65
N LEU A 113 4.73 -9.01 -11.59
CA LEU A 113 3.87 -7.86 -11.32
C LEU A 113 2.58 -8.24 -10.58
N ASP A 114 1.95 -9.36 -10.93
CA ASP A 114 0.75 -9.86 -10.25
C ASP A 114 0.95 -10.04 -8.74
N ARG A 115 2.18 -10.30 -8.27
CA ARG A 115 2.50 -10.52 -6.84
C ARG A 115 2.76 -9.21 -6.10
N GLN A 116 2.93 -8.11 -6.83
CA GLN A 116 3.02 -6.75 -6.29
C GLN A 116 1.64 -6.13 -6.00
N LEU A 117 0.55 -6.72 -6.52
CA LEU A 117 -0.81 -6.23 -6.32
C LEU A 117 -1.31 -6.51 -4.89
N ILE A 118 -1.97 -5.53 -4.26
CA ILE A 118 -2.65 -5.67 -2.96
C ILE A 118 -3.78 -6.70 -3.05
N SER A 119 -4.50 -6.78 -4.17
CA SER A 119 -5.55 -7.77 -4.41
C SER A 119 -5.03 -9.20 -4.33
N SER A 120 -3.94 -9.49 -5.06
CA SER A 120 -3.26 -10.78 -4.99
C SER A 120 -2.75 -11.10 -3.60
N TYR A 121 -2.21 -10.12 -2.88
CA TYR A 121 -1.73 -10.33 -1.51
C TYR A 121 -2.87 -10.60 -0.53
N ILE A 122 -4.01 -9.91 -0.67
CA ILE A 122 -5.23 -10.17 0.12
C ILE A 122 -5.73 -11.60 -0.08
N ASP A 123 -5.71 -12.09 -1.31
CA ASP A 123 -6.28 -13.40 -1.67
C ASP A 123 -5.34 -14.56 -1.34
N THR A 124 -4.05 -14.42 -1.67
CA THR A 124 -3.06 -15.49 -1.51
C THR A 124 -2.39 -15.46 -0.14
N ARG A 125 -2.42 -14.32 0.55
CA ARG A 125 -1.62 -14.04 1.76
C ARG A 125 -0.11 -14.10 1.53
N LYS A 126 0.35 -14.05 0.28
CA LYS A 126 1.77 -14.06 -0.13
C LYS A 126 2.09 -12.78 -0.88
N GLY A 127 3.05 -12.02 -0.38
CA GLY A 127 3.37 -10.68 -0.91
C GLY A 127 4.87 -10.42 -0.98
N ASN A 128 5.25 -9.23 -1.46
CA ASN A 128 6.63 -8.81 -1.60
C ASN A 128 6.85 -7.40 -1.08
N CYS A 129 8.01 -6.80 -1.37
CA CYS A 129 8.37 -5.46 -0.92
C CYS A 129 7.44 -4.35 -1.45
N VAL A 130 6.53 -4.61 -2.38
CA VAL A 130 5.53 -3.64 -2.85
C VAL A 130 4.18 -3.90 -2.19
N SER A 131 3.63 -5.11 -2.32
CA SER A 131 2.28 -5.42 -1.82
C SER A 131 2.19 -5.39 -0.29
N MET A 132 3.24 -5.85 0.42
CA MET A 132 3.24 -5.92 1.88
C MET A 132 3.18 -4.54 2.57
N PRO A 133 4.08 -3.57 2.27
CA PRO A 133 3.95 -2.23 2.83
C PRO A 133 2.67 -1.51 2.37
N THR A 134 2.20 -1.74 1.13
CA THR A 134 0.97 -1.11 0.62
C THR A 134 -0.25 -1.54 1.44
N LEU A 135 -0.39 -2.84 1.74
CA LEU A 135 -1.48 -3.31 2.61
C LEU A 135 -1.33 -2.76 4.04
N PHE A 136 -0.12 -2.75 4.61
CA PHE A 136 0.10 -2.24 5.96
C PHE A 136 -0.30 -0.76 6.07
N LEU A 137 0.15 0.07 5.11
CA LEU A 137 -0.18 1.49 5.04
C LEU A 137 -1.69 1.71 4.92
N THR A 138 -2.34 0.94 4.04
CA THR A 138 -3.79 0.99 3.86
C THR A 138 -4.53 0.69 5.16
N LEU A 139 -4.12 -0.36 5.89
CA LEU A 139 -4.77 -0.72 7.15
C LEU A 139 -4.50 0.31 8.26
N MET A 140 -3.30 0.86 8.33
CA MET A 140 -2.99 1.96 9.27
C MET A 140 -3.83 3.21 8.99
N GLU A 141 -3.98 3.59 7.73
CA GLU A 141 -4.83 4.71 7.29
C GLU A 141 -6.31 4.47 7.63
N LEU A 142 -6.81 3.25 7.42
CA LEU A 142 -8.20 2.88 7.74
C LEU A 142 -8.48 2.80 9.25
N VAL A 143 -7.49 2.41 10.05
CA VAL A 143 -7.60 2.34 11.51
C VAL A 143 -7.58 3.75 12.13
N ASP A 144 -6.64 4.60 11.71
CA ASP A 144 -6.62 6.00 12.08
C ASP A 144 -5.79 6.82 11.07
N PRO A 145 -6.42 7.65 10.22
CA PRO A 145 -5.73 8.43 9.20
C PRO A 145 -4.82 9.53 9.78
N LYS A 146 -4.89 9.79 11.10
CA LYS A 146 -4.02 10.76 11.78
C LYS A 146 -2.71 10.14 12.24
N VAL A 147 -2.53 8.82 12.15
CA VAL A 147 -1.24 8.18 12.51
C VAL A 147 -0.21 8.58 11.47
N ASN A 148 0.95 9.07 11.93
CA ASN A 148 2.06 9.37 11.04
C ASN A 148 2.80 8.07 10.68
N PHE A 149 2.24 7.35 9.71
CA PHE A 149 2.79 6.11 9.17
C PHE A 149 2.93 6.23 7.66
N CYS A 150 4.16 6.18 7.14
CA CYS A 150 4.44 6.46 5.74
C CYS A 150 5.36 5.40 5.10
N ALA A 151 5.30 5.30 3.77
CA ALA A 151 6.23 4.50 2.99
C ALA A 151 7.55 5.24 2.81
N ILE A 152 8.67 4.53 2.87
CA ILE A 152 10.01 5.06 2.62
C ILE A 152 10.66 4.24 1.50
N LYS A 153 10.95 4.91 0.38
CA LYS A 153 11.65 4.30 -0.76
C LYS A 153 13.16 4.34 -0.53
N ALA A 154 13.80 3.17 -0.61
CA ALA A 154 15.24 2.99 -0.76
C ALA A 154 15.53 2.39 -2.15
N PRO A 155 16.79 2.35 -2.63
CA PRO A 155 17.09 1.63 -3.86
C PRO A 155 16.61 0.18 -3.78
N LEU A 156 15.79 -0.21 -4.75
CA LEU A 156 15.22 -1.56 -4.89
C LEU A 156 14.38 -2.07 -3.70
N HIS A 157 13.98 -1.20 -2.74
CA HIS A 157 13.22 -1.63 -1.57
C HIS A 157 12.28 -0.55 -1.04
N LEU A 158 11.12 -0.98 -0.53
CA LEU A 158 10.14 -0.13 0.13
C LEU A 158 9.88 -0.66 1.54
N PHE A 159 10.01 0.22 2.54
CA PHE A 159 9.69 -0.10 3.93
C PHE A 159 8.77 0.99 4.51
N CYS A 160 8.32 0.86 5.75
CA CYS A 160 7.46 1.85 6.38
C CYS A 160 8.14 2.57 7.54
N ARG A 161 7.63 3.73 7.93
CA ARG A 161 8.10 4.48 9.10
C ARG A 161 6.93 4.96 9.92
N LEU A 162 6.97 4.69 11.22
CA LEU A 162 6.05 5.22 12.21
C LEU A 162 6.72 6.37 12.96
N LYS A 163 6.06 7.52 13.06
CA LYS A 163 6.38 8.55 14.03
C LYS A 163 5.28 8.56 15.09
N ASP A 164 5.59 8.05 16.28
CA ASP A 164 4.64 7.96 17.39
C ASP A 164 4.30 9.38 17.88
N ARG A 165 3.03 9.77 17.80
CA ARG A 165 2.61 11.10 18.26
C ARG A 165 2.60 11.25 19.79
N GLN A 166 2.55 10.14 20.54
CA GLN A 166 2.57 10.17 21.99
C GLN A 166 3.99 10.37 22.54
N THR A 167 5.00 9.73 21.95
CA THR A 167 6.38 9.80 22.45
C THR A 167 7.31 10.68 21.62
N GLY A 168 6.97 10.91 20.35
CA GLY A 168 7.85 11.55 19.36
C GLY A 168 8.85 10.60 18.72
N ASP A 169 8.89 9.33 19.13
CA ASP A 169 9.82 8.33 18.61
C ASP A 169 9.58 8.02 17.14
N VAL A 170 10.65 7.65 16.43
CA VAL A 170 10.62 7.30 15.02
C VAL A 170 11.13 5.87 14.82
N TRP A 171 10.26 5.02 14.29
CA TRP A 171 10.52 3.60 14.07
C TRP A 171 10.50 3.29 12.58
N ASN A 172 11.59 2.71 12.05
CA ASN A 172 11.53 2.08 10.74
C ASN A 172 10.93 0.67 10.90
N VAL A 173 10.02 0.31 10.01
CA VAL A 173 9.23 -0.92 10.05
C VAL A 173 9.49 -1.70 8.76
N GLU A 174 10.09 -2.88 8.90
CA GLU A 174 10.32 -3.80 7.77
C GLU A 174 9.11 -4.73 7.62
N THR A 175 8.19 -4.38 6.73
CA THR A 175 6.95 -5.14 6.51
C THR A 175 7.24 -6.49 5.86
N THR A 176 8.31 -6.62 5.08
CA THR A 176 8.73 -7.91 4.50
C THR A 176 9.33 -8.88 5.51
N ASN A 177 9.62 -8.40 6.72
CA ASN A 177 10.07 -9.20 7.87
C ASN A 177 9.08 -9.10 9.03
N GLY A 178 7.78 -9.19 8.73
CA GLY A 178 6.71 -9.23 9.73
C GLY A 178 6.47 -7.92 10.48
N GLY A 179 6.88 -6.77 9.92
CA GLY A 179 6.71 -5.47 10.58
C GLY A 179 7.65 -5.29 11.79
N ASN A 180 8.81 -5.93 11.78
CA ASN A 180 9.81 -5.76 12.82
C ASN A 180 10.66 -4.49 12.60
N PRO A 181 11.34 -3.98 13.64
CA PRO A 181 12.20 -2.81 13.50
C PRO A 181 13.28 -3.02 12.43
N ALA A 182 13.38 -2.10 11.49
CA ALA A 182 14.45 -2.09 10.50
C ALA A 182 15.65 -1.30 11.01
N ARG A 183 16.83 -1.91 11.04
CA ARG A 183 18.06 -1.19 11.41
C ARG A 183 18.44 -0.21 10.30
N LYS A 184 18.63 1.07 10.63
CA LYS A 184 19.06 2.11 9.68
C LYS A 184 20.31 1.72 8.87
N GLN A 185 21.25 1.01 9.49
CA GLN A 185 22.52 0.61 8.88
C GLN A 185 22.34 -0.28 7.64
N TRP A 186 21.35 -1.19 7.66
CA TRP A 186 21.06 -2.10 6.54
C TRP A 186 20.77 -1.35 5.24
N TYR A 187 20.00 -0.26 5.30
CA TYR A 187 19.67 0.53 4.10
C TYR A 187 20.83 1.40 3.62
N ILE A 188 21.67 1.90 4.55
CA ILE A 188 22.88 2.65 4.20
C ILE A 188 23.86 1.74 3.44
N ASP A 189 24.01 0.50 3.88
CA ASP A 189 24.92 -0.46 3.26
C ASP A 189 24.42 -0.91 1.87
N LEU A 190 23.11 -1.12 1.71
CA LEU A 190 22.47 -1.37 0.41
C LEU A 190 22.66 -0.20 -0.57
N GLN A 191 22.49 1.04 -0.11
CA GLN A 191 22.76 2.23 -0.94
C GLN A 191 24.22 2.29 -1.43
N ARG A 192 25.18 1.88 -0.60
CA ARG A 192 26.61 1.88 -0.95
C ARG A 192 26.98 0.80 -1.98
N LEU A 193 26.22 -0.30 -2.06
CA LEU A 193 26.45 -1.39 -3.02
C LEU A 193 25.91 -1.08 -4.42
N VAL A 194 24.90 -0.22 -4.54
CA VAL A 194 24.27 0.16 -5.84
C VAL A 194 25.00 1.32 -6.53
N ILE A 195 25.87 2.05 -5.81
CA ILE A 195 26.64 3.19 -6.33
C ILE A 195 28.09 2.78 -6.66
N ARG A 196 28.35 1.48 -6.85
CA ARG A 196 29.62 0.95 -7.38
C ARG A 196 29.38 0.28 -8.72
#